data_AF-A0AAI8PSQ4-F1
#
_entry.id   AF-A0AAI8PSQ4-F1
#
_cell.length_a   1.000
_cell.length_b   1.000
_cell.length_c   1.000
_cell.angle_alpha   90.00
_cell.angle_beta   90.00
_cell.angle_gamma   90.00
#
_symmetry.space_group_name_H-M   'P 1'
#
loop_
_entity.id
_entity.type
_entity.pdbx_description
1 polymer ?
#
loop_
_entity_poly.entity_id
_entity_poly.type
_entity_poly.pdbx_seq_one_letter_code
_entity_poly.pdbx_strand_id
1 'polypeptide(L)'
;MRVQSLTLAAASAALLAPTAAPAVGVATARTEPVVRREGTVPAADLLARVRDCVPVSRGRYRADEDKSAAIPVCGTKEAVFWKADMDIDCDGRPGSRCNSRTDPLFSDATAYEQSDGRYLSAESLPFIVVPAPSPIWDYRAHGVHGGAVAAVVYEDRVQYAVVGDVGPSGIIGEASYATAKALGIRPDPRGGGTPSGVTYIVFKDSRVKPIEDHQAAVTLGERLAREFVQGEAAKSRKGR
;
A
#
# COMPACT_ATOMS: atom_id res chain seq x y z
N MET A 1 -91.77 17.37 45.61
CA MET A 1 -91.64 15.89 45.68
C MET A 1 -90.37 15.54 44.89
N ARG A 2 -89.17 15.50 45.48
CA ARG A 2 -88.51 14.40 46.23
C ARG A 2 -88.67 13.02 45.58
N VAL A 3 -87.58 12.48 45.00
CA VAL A 3 -87.01 11.14 45.29
C VAL A 3 -85.49 11.18 45.06
N GLN A 4 -84.73 10.73 46.07
CA GLN A 4 -83.28 10.45 46.11
C GLN A 4 -83.08 8.95 45.77
N SER A 5 -82.00 8.44 45.17
CA SER A 5 -80.67 8.13 45.73
C SER A 5 -79.95 7.24 44.69
N LEU A 6 -78.62 7.24 44.52
CA LEU A 6 -77.69 6.33 45.23
C LEU A 6 -76.21 6.71 44.98
N THR A 7 -75.44 6.50 46.04
CA THR A 7 -73.98 6.42 46.28
C THR A 7 -73.13 5.74 45.18
N LEU A 8 -71.84 6.02 44.98
CA LEU A 8 -70.70 5.77 45.88
C LEU A 8 -69.46 6.58 45.46
N ALA A 9 -68.66 7.00 46.44
CA ALA A 9 -67.34 7.58 46.28
C ALA A 9 -66.24 6.51 46.28
N ALA A 10 -65.16 6.75 45.55
CA ALA A 10 -63.84 6.19 45.87
C ALA A 10 -62.76 7.19 45.43
N ALA A 11 -62.02 7.70 46.41
CA ALA A 11 -60.87 8.57 46.24
C ALA A 11 -59.59 7.70 46.13
N SER A 12 -58.68 8.09 45.24
CA SER A 12 -57.26 7.72 45.31
C SER A 12 -56.43 8.87 44.77
N ALA A 13 -55.74 9.55 45.68
CA ALA A 13 -54.68 10.51 45.37
C ALA A 13 -53.35 9.74 45.25
N ALA A 14 -52.64 9.91 44.14
CA ALA A 14 -51.25 9.47 43.99
C ALA A 14 -50.37 10.70 43.74
N LEU A 15 -49.35 10.87 44.60
CA LEU A 15 -48.34 11.91 44.52
C LEU A 15 -47.47 11.71 43.27
N LEU A 16 -47.24 12.78 42.52
CA LEU A 16 -46.22 12.86 41.47
C LEU A 16 -44.98 13.55 42.04
N ALA A 17 -43.90 12.79 42.23
CA ALA A 17 -42.56 13.33 42.49
C ALA A 17 -41.87 13.68 41.15
N PRO A 18 -41.18 14.82 41.03
CA PRO A 18 -40.43 15.16 39.82
C PRO A 18 -39.11 14.38 39.75
N THR A 19 -38.95 13.56 38.70
CA THR A 19 -37.69 12.90 38.37
C THR A 19 -36.78 13.85 37.61
N ALA A 20 -35.58 14.11 38.16
CA ALA A 20 -34.52 14.83 37.48
C ALA A 20 -33.95 13.97 36.34
N ALA A 21 -33.83 14.54 35.14
CA ALA A 21 -33.22 13.88 33.99
C ALA A 21 -31.68 13.81 34.13
N PRO A 22 -31.01 12.73 33.72
CA PRO A 22 -29.56 12.68 33.72
C PRO A 22 -29.01 13.51 32.54
N ALA A 23 -28.02 14.35 32.84
CA ALA A 23 -27.23 15.05 31.84
C ALA A 23 -26.40 14.03 31.04
N VAL A 24 -26.70 13.92 29.74
CA VAL A 24 -25.88 13.14 28.81
C VAL A 24 -24.61 13.95 28.53
N GLY A 25 -23.50 13.52 29.14
CA GLY A 25 -22.18 14.03 28.79
C GLY A 25 -21.86 13.64 27.34
N VAL A 26 -21.82 14.62 26.45
CA VAL A 26 -21.33 14.43 25.08
C VAL A 26 -19.82 14.25 25.17
N ALA A 27 -19.38 13.00 25.26
CA ALA A 27 -18.00 12.64 24.97
C ALA A 27 -17.80 12.88 23.47
N THR A 28 -17.15 13.99 23.11
CA THR A 28 -16.64 14.22 21.77
C THR A 28 -15.53 13.21 21.51
N ALA A 29 -15.89 12.03 21.02
CA ALA A 29 -14.94 11.11 20.42
C ALA A 29 -14.36 11.84 19.19
N ARG A 30 -13.12 12.35 19.32
CA ARG A 30 -12.33 12.74 18.17
C ARG A 30 -12.08 11.48 17.36
N THR A 31 -12.87 11.26 16.33
CA THR A 31 -12.51 10.35 15.25
C THR A 31 -11.46 11.07 14.41
N GLU A 32 -10.23 11.13 14.93
CA GLU A 32 -9.07 11.28 14.06
C GLU A 32 -9.17 10.16 13.00
N PRO A 33 -9.03 10.44 11.70
CA PRO A 33 -8.94 9.38 10.74
C PRO A 33 -7.68 8.61 11.09
N VAL A 34 -7.84 7.43 11.70
CA VAL A 34 -6.76 6.45 11.80
C VAL A 34 -6.44 6.10 10.36
N VAL A 35 -5.47 6.82 9.79
CA VAL A 35 -4.77 6.37 8.59
C VAL A 35 -4.26 5.01 8.98
N ARG A 36 -4.94 3.95 8.51
CA ARG A 36 -4.47 2.59 8.71
C ARG A 36 -3.16 2.48 7.95
N ARG A 37 -2.06 2.73 8.66
CA ARG A 37 -0.74 2.38 8.19
C ARG A 37 -0.73 0.87 8.04
N GLU A 38 -0.27 0.41 6.89
CA GLU A 38 -0.09 -1.03 6.68
C GLU A 38 1.18 -1.48 7.39
N GLY A 39 1.08 -2.56 8.16
CA GLY A 39 2.17 -3.01 9.00
C GLY A 39 2.46 -2.09 10.19
N THR A 40 3.56 -2.37 10.88
CA THR A 40 4.00 -1.59 12.06
C THR A 40 5.44 -1.10 11.96
N VAL A 41 6.19 -1.54 10.94
CA VAL A 41 7.56 -1.04 10.71
C VAL A 41 7.50 0.42 10.25
N PRO A 42 8.13 1.37 10.96
CA PRO A 42 8.13 2.77 10.55
C PRO A 42 8.80 2.98 9.19
N ALA A 43 8.22 3.85 8.36
CA ALA A 43 8.80 4.27 7.08
C ALA A 43 10.25 4.79 7.25
N ALA A 44 10.49 5.59 8.29
CA ALA A 44 11.81 6.15 8.59
C ALA A 44 12.88 5.06 8.83
N ASP A 45 12.51 3.94 9.46
CA ASP A 45 13.44 2.85 9.74
C ASP A 45 13.80 2.10 8.44
N LEU A 46 12.83 1.91 7.54
CA LEU A 46 13.07 1.36 6.21
C LEU A 46 13.97 2.30 5.39
N LEU A 47 13.67 3.61 5.38
CA LEU A 47 14.44 4.62 4.64
C LEU A 47 15.88 4.74 5.14
N ALA A 48 16.11 4.61 6.45
CA ALA A 48 17.46 4.59 7.02
C ALA A 48 18.31 3.47 6.41
N ARG A 49 17.72 2.30 6.17
CA ARG A 49 18.40 1.13 5.59
C ARG A 49 18.79 1.26 4.14
N VAL A 50 18.14 2.16 3.41
CA VAL A 50 18.31 2.34 1.98
C VAL A 50 18.78 3.75 1.63
N ARG A 51 19.33 4.47 2.61
CA ARG A 51 19.89 5.81 2.41
C ARG A 51 21.08 5.80 1.45
N ASP A 52 21.96 4.81 1.60
CA ASP A 52 23.20 4.71 0.84
C ASP A 52 23.03 3.69 -0.29
N CYS A 53 23.44 4.04 -1.51
CA CYS A 53 23.28 3.19 -2.68
C CYS A 53 24.58 2.52 -3.09
N VAL A 54 24.62 1.18 -3.01
CA VAL A 54 25.60 0.36 -3.74
C VAL A 54 24.91 -0.18 -5.00
N PRO A 55 25.23 0.34 -6.20
CA PRO A 55 24.54 -0.06 -7.42
C PRO A 55 24.71 -1.55 -7.72
N VAL A 56 23.61 -2.21 -8.07
CA VAL A 56 23.58 -3.55 -8.67
C VAL A 56 23.19 -3.52 -10.14
N SER A 57 22.60 -2.40 -10.61
CA SER A 57 22.46 -2.12 -12.04
C SER A 57 23.79 -1.70 -12.66
N ARG A 58 23.98 -2.02 -13.93
CA ARG A 58 25.11 -1.58 -14.77
C ARG A 58 24.90 -0.20 -15.40
N GLY A 59 23.68 0.32 -15.32
CA GLY A 59 23.29 1.64 -15.81
C GLY A 59 22.24 2.29 -14.91
N ARG A 60 21.59 3.33 -15.44
CA ARG A 60 20.52 4.08 -14.77
C ARG A 60 19.25 4.03 -15.61
N TYR A 61 18.12 4.11 -14.95
CA TYR A 61 16.78 4.19 -15.52
C TYR A 61 16.28 5.64 -15.56
N ARG A 62 15.32 5.88 -16.45
CA ARG A 62 14.55 7.12 -16.50
C ARG A 62 13.31 6.99 -15.61
N ALA A 63 12.83 8.12 -15.12
CA ALA A 63 11.52 8.25 -14.48
C ALA A 63 10.44 8.17 -15.58
N ASP A 64 10.43 9.12 -16.51
CA ASP A 64 9.62 9.07 -17.73
C ASP A 64 10.45 8.99 -19.02
N GLU A 65 9.79 8.72 -20.16
CA GLU A 65 10.39 8.71 -21.51
C GLU A 65 11.17 10.01 -21.85
N ASP A 66 10.67 11.17 -21.41
CA ASP A 66 11.26 12.48 -21.71
C ASP A 66 12.38 12.88 -20.74
N LYS A 67 12.65 12.07 -19.71
CA LYS A 67 13.65 12.37 -18.66
C LYS A 67 15.01 11.76 -18.97
N SER A 68 16.07 12.36 -18.44
CA SER A 68 17.41 11.77 -18.45
C SER A 68 17.50 10.58 -17.51
N ALA A 69 18.24 9.54 -17.90
CA ALA A 69 18.46 8.37 -17.05
C ALA A 69 19.29 8.73 -15.81
N ALA A 70 18.68 8.69 -14.63
CA ALA A 70 19.26 9.14 -13.37
C ALA A 70 19.11 8.14 -12.22
N ILE A 71 18.23 7.14 -12.33
CA ILE A 71 17.84 6.27 -11.22
C ILE A 71 18.65 4.96 -11.27
N PRO A 72 19.60 4.72 -10.35
CA PRO A 72 20.24 3.42 -10.22
C PRO A 72 19.33 2.42 -9.48
N VAL A 73 19.53 1.13 -9.71
CA VAL A 73 19.04 0.08 -8.80
C VAL A 73 20.17 -0.28 -7.85
N CYS A 74 19.90 -0.16 -6.56
CA CYS A 74 20.83 -0.40 -5.47
C CYS A 74 20.54 -1.75 -4.82
N GLY A 75 21.50 -2.31 -4.08
CA GLY A 75 21.32 -3.58 -3.41
C GLY A 75 22.00 -3.68 -2.05
N THR A 76 21.35 -4.42 -1.16
CA THR A 76 21.95 -4.97 0.06
C THR A 76 22.04 -6.49 -0.07
N LYS A 77 22.38 -7.20 1.01
CA LYS A 77 22.28 -8.66 1.04
C LYS A 77 20.81 -9.11 0.96
N GLU A 78 19.91 -8.38 1.59
CA GLU A 78 18.51 -8.76 1.83
C GLU A 78 17.53 -8.19 0.80
N ALA A 79 17.85 -7.05 0.18
CA ALA A 79 16.92 -6.33 -0.70
C ALA A 79 17.62 -5.75 -1.93
N VAL A 80 16.86 -5.49 -2.99
CA VAL A 80 17.17 -4.47 -3.99
C VAL A 80 16.24 -3.29 -3.79
N PHE A 81 16.70 -2.08 -4.13
CA PHE A 81 15.88 -0.89 -3.95
C PHE A 81 16.24 0.23 -4.92
N TRP A 82 15.30 1.14 -5.12
CA TRP A 82 15.47 2.36 -5.88
C TRP A 82 14.54 3.45 -5.35
N LYS A 83 14.89 4.70 -5.63
CA LYS A 83 14.03 5.87 -5.39
C LYS A 83 13.66 6.50 -6.72
N ALA A 84 12.37 6.67 -6.95
CA ALA A 84 11.81 7.14 -8.21
C ALA A 84 10.58 8.03 -7.96
N ASP A 85 9.96 8.42 -9.06
CA ASP A 85 8.55 8.77 -9.17
C ASP A 85 7.64 7.56 -8.89
N MET A 86 6.33 7.77 -9.06
CA MET A 86 5.35 6.71 -9.19
C MET A 86 4.37 7.07 -10.29
N ASP A 87 4.52 6.43 -11.45
CA ASP A 87 3.51 6.33 -12.49
C ASP A 87 2.49 5.25 -12.13
N ILE A 88 1.25 5.45 -12.59
CA ILE A 88 0.15 4.54 -12.31
C ILE A 88 0.06 3.51 -13.42
N ASP A 89 0.40 2.27 -13.06
CA ASP A 89 0.13 1.10 -13.89
C ASP A 89 -1.32 0.65 -13.66
N CYS A 90 -2.12 0.68 -14.73
CA CYS A 90 -3.50 0.23 -14.74
C CYS A 90 -3.71 -1.09 -15.48
N ASP A 91 -2.63 -1.80 -15.84
CA ASP A 91 -2.69 -2.99 -16.66
C ASP A 91 -3.32 -4.20 -15.93
N GLY A 92 -3.73 -5.17 -16.74
CA GLY A 92 -4.36 -6.40 -16.33
C GLY A 92 -5.87 -6.37 -16.50
N ARG A 93 -6.58 -6.99 -15.56
CA ARG A 93 -8.02 -7.20 -15.70
C ARG A 93 -8.77 -5.87 -15.69
N PRO A 94 -9.60 -5.59 -16.70
CA PRO A 94 -10.34 -4.34 -16.76
C PRO A 94 -11.35 -4.25 -15.61
N GLY A 95 -11.36 -3.10 -14.95
CA GLY A 95 -12.33 -2.73 -13.93
C GLY A 95 -12.99 -1.38 -14.24
N SER A 96 -13.46 -0.70 -13.19
CA SER A 96 -14.17 0.58 -13.32
C SER A 96 -13.26 1.81 -13.48
N ARG A 97 -12.03 1.72 -12.98
CA ARG A 97 -11.00 2.78 -12.94
C ARG A 97 -9.81 2.49 -13.85
N CYS A 98 -9.46 1.22 -14.04
CA CYS A 98 -8.40 0.75 -14.92
C CYS A 98 -9.04 -0.04 -16.08
N ASN A 99 -9.09 0.58 -17.25
CA ASN A 99 -9.57 -0.01 -18.50
C ASN A 99 -9.21 0.90 -19.68
N SER A 100 -9.38 0.41 -20.91
CA SER A 100 -9.06 1.14 -22.15
C SER A 100 -9.81 2.47 -22.35
N ARG A 101 -10.88 2.75 -21.60
CA ARG A 101 -11.57 4.05 -21.66
C ARG A 101 -10.98 5.07 -20.70
N THR A 102 -10.43 4.63 -19.57
CA THR A 102 -9.86 5.50 -18.53
C THR A 102 -8.36 5.66 -18.67
N ASP A 103 -7.68 4.73 -19.33
CA ASP A 103 -6.24 4.77 -19.57
C ASP A 103 -5.94 4.46 -21.06
N PRO A 104 -5.37 5.43 -21.81
CA PRO A 104 -4.99 5.21 -23.21
C PRO A 104 -3.84 4.20 -23.41
N LEU A 105 -3.04 3.94 -22.38
CA LEU A 105 -1.90 3.02 -22.43
C LEU A 105 -2.23 1.62 -21.90
N PHE A 106 -3.47 1.41 -21.44
CA PHE A 106 -3.94 0.17 -20.86
C PHE A 106 -3.69 -1.08 -21.72
N SER A 107 -3.06 -2.07 -21.11
CA SER A 107 -3.03 -3.46 -21.52
C SER A 107 -4.01 -4.29 -20.69
N ASP A 108 -4.72 -5.23 -21.31
CA ASP A 108 -5.60 -6.17 -20.60
C ASP A 108 -4.85 -7.35 -19.94
N ALA A 109 -3.51 -7.29 -19.95
CA ALA A 109 -2.61 -8.29 -19.42
C ALA A 109 -1.52 -7.68 -18.54
N THR A 110 -1.24 -8.34 -17.42
CA THR A 110 -0.03 -8.14 -16.61
C THR A 110 0.99 -9.25 -16.90
N ALA A 111 2.26 -9.05 -16.58
CA ALA A 111 3.30 -10.07 -16.76
C ALA A 111 3.06 -11.36 -15.95
N TYR A 112 2.25 -11.31 -14.89
CA TYR A 112 1.91 -12.45 -14.04
C TYR A 112 0.40 -12.65 -13.92
N GLU A 113 -0.01 -13.90 -13.71
CA GLU A 113 -1.41 -14.30 -13.53
C GLU A 113 -1.71 -14.70 -12.07
N GLN A 114 -2.99 -14.58 -11.72
CA GLN A 114 -3.58 -15.09 -10.48
C GLN A 114 -3.64 -16.62 -10.50
N SER A 115 -3.95 -17.22 -9.34
CA SER A 115 -4.10 -18.68 -9.24
C SER A 115 -5.22 -19.27 -10.09
N ASP A 116 -6.18 -18.44 -10.53
CA ASP A 116 -7.26 -18.83 -11.43
C ASP A 116 -6.99 -18.55 -12.92
N GLY A 117 -5.75 -18.19 -13.27
CA GLY A 117 -5.31 -17.98 -14.65
C GLY A 117 -5.75 -16.65 -15.27
N ARG A 118 -6.42 -15.77 -14.51
CA ARG A 118 -6.69 -14.40 -14.96
C ARG A 118 -5.51 -13.49 -14.58
N TYR A 119 -5.30 -12.41 -15.31
CA TYR A 119 -4.30 -11.39 -14.97
C TYR A 119 -4.58 -10.69 -13.64
N LEU A 120 -3.64 -9.90 -13.14
CA LEU A 120 -3.84 -9.15 -11.90
C LEU A 120 -4.88 -8.03 -12.11
N SER A 121 -5.44 -7.51 -11.02
CA SER A 121 -6.35 -6.36 -11.05
C SER A 121 -5.66 -5.19 -10.35
N ALA A 122 -5.18 -4.22 -11.12
CA ALA A 122 -4.50 -3.03 -10.60
C ALA A 122 -5.35 -2.22 -9.62
N GLU A 123 -6.67 -2.23 -9.77
CA GLU A 123 -7.61 -1.56 -8.86
C GLU A 123 -7.64 -2.13 -7.45
N SER A 124 -7.35 -3.43 -7.30
CA SER A 124 -7.60 -4.17 -6.05
C SER A 124 -6.35 -4.77 -5.42
N LEU A 125 -5.30 -5.05 -6.19
CA LEU A 125 -4.08 -5.67 -5.69
C LEU A 125 -2.93 -4.66 -5.70
N PRO A 126 -2.34 -4.33 -4.53
CA PRO A 126 -1.10 -3.57 -4.48
C PRO A 126 0.04 -4.36 -5.14
N PHE A 127 0.53 -3.85 -6.26
CA PHE A 127 1.72 -4.36 -6.92
C PHE A 127 2.64 -3.22 -7.37
N ILE A 128 3.90 -3.58 -7.63
CA ILE A 128 4.89 -2.75 -8.30
C ILE A 128 5.27 -3.37 -9.63
N VAL A 129 5.84 -2.54 -10.49
CA VAL A 129 6.40 -2.92 -11.77
C VAL A 129 7.92 -2.92 -11.68
N VAL A 130 8.54 -3.95 -12.21
CA VAL A 130 10.00 -3.98 -12.40
C VAL A 130 10.33 -3.77 -13.88
N PRO A 131 11.45 -3.13 -14.23
CA PRO A 131 11.83 -3.01 -15.63
C PRO A 131 12.11 -4.38 -16.24
N ALA A 132 11.76 -4.57 -17.52
CA ALA A 132 12.12 -5.77 -18.25
C ALA A 132 13.63 -6.06 -18.18
N PRO A 133 14.05 -7.34 -18.02
CA PRO A 133 15.46 -7.69 -17.94
C PRO A 133 16.25 -7.16 -19.15
N SER A 134 17.34 -6.46 -18.88
CA SER A 134 18.13 -5.79 -19.91
C SER A 134 19.62 -5.72 -19.52
N PRO A 135 20.50 -5.21 -20.40
CA PRO A 135 21.88 -4.93 -20.03
C PRO A 135 22.03 -3.93 -18.87
N ILE A 136 21.00 -3.11 -18.59
CA ILE A 136 20.99 -2.19 -17.44
C ILE A 136 20.87 -2.99 -16.14
N TRP A 137 19.91 -3.91 -16.06
CA TRP A 137 19.67 -4.74 -14.89
C TRP A 137 18.81 -5.96 -15.24
N ASP A 138 19.11 -7.11 -14.65
CA ASP A 138 18.27 -8.31 -14.70
C ASP A 138 17.84 -8.65 -13.27
N TYR A 139 16.58 -8.32 -12.93
CA TYR A 139 16.05 -8.51 -11.59
C TYR A 139 16.11 -9.96 -11.10
N ARG A 140 16.04 -10.93 -12.03
CA ARG A 140 16.04 -12.37 -11.72
C ARG A 140 17.38 -12.82 -11.14
N ALA A 141 18.48 -12.21 -11.58
CA ALA A 141 19.82 -12.46 -11.05
C ALA A 141 20.00 -11.97 -9.59
N HIS A 142 19.02 -11.23 -9.06
CA HIS A 142 19.02 -10.69 -7.71
C HIS A 142 17.92 -11.26 -6.83
N GLY A 143 17.38 -12.44 -7.17
CA GLY A 143 16.36 -13.12 -6.35
C GLY A 143 14.99 -12.44 -6.41
N VAL A 144 14.75 -11.58 -7.41
CA VAL A 144 13.45 -10.95 -7.64
C VAL A 144 12.70 -11.75 -8.71
N HIS A 145 11.39 -11.91 -8.52
CA HIS A 145 10.51 -12.62 -9.44
C HIS A 145 9.05 -12.21 -9.20
N GLY A 146 8.12 -12.63 -10.06
CA GLY A 146 6.69 -12.43 -9.83
C GLY A 146 6.24 -12.94 -8.47
N GLY A 147 5.47 -12.10 -7.75
CA GLY A 147 5.05 -12.36 -6.38
C GLY A 147 6.10 -12.08 -5.30
N ALA A 148 7.29 -11.59 -5.65
CA ALA A 148 8.24 -11.10 -4.64
C ALA A 148 7.66 -9.90 -3.90
N VAL A 149 7.92 -9.80 -2.59
CA VAL A 149 7.32 -8.75 -1.76
C VAL A 149 8.18 -7.50 -1.80
N ALA A 150 7.52 -6.37 -2.00
CA ALA A 150 8.08 -5.04 -1.90
C ALA A 150 7.46 -4.28 -0.73
N ALA A 151 8.28 -3.54 0.00
CA ALA A 151 7.82 -2.41 0.80
C ALA A 151 7.97 -1.14 -0.05
N VAL A 152 6.85 -0.48 -0.34
CA VAL A 152 6.82 0.79 -1.07
C VAL A 152 6.59 1.89 -0.06
N VAL A 153 7.51 2.85 -0.01
CA VAL A 153 7.51 3.92 1.00
C VAL A 153 7.29 5.27 0.31
N TYR A 154 6.32 6.03 0.80
CA TYR A 154 6.07 7.41 0.41
C TYR A 154 5.72 8.22 1.66
N GLU A 155 6.46 9.30 1.88
CA GLU A 155 6.37 10.09 3.12
C GLU A 155 6.52 9.21 4.38
N ASP A 156 5.49 9.19 5.25
CA ASP A 156 5.44 8.41 6.48
C ASP A 156 4.67 7.08 6.33
N ARG A 157 4.31 6.72 5.09
CA ARG A 157 3.48 5.55 4.77
C ARG A 157 4.29 4.43 4.16
N VAL A 158 3.89 3.21 4.49
CA VAL A 158 4.40 1.96 3.93
C VAL A 158 3.23 1.20 3.34
N GLN A 159 3.42 0.68 2.13
CA GLN A 159 2.54 -0.27 1.47
C GLN A 159 3.34 -1.52 1.10
N TYR A 160 2.92 -2.68 1.57
CA TYR A 160 3.40 -3.97 1.10
C TYR A 160 2.66 -4.36 -0.18
N ALA A 161 3.45 -4.61 -1.21
CA ALA A 161 3.00 -4.92 -2.55
C ALA A 161 3.75 -6.16 -3.05
N VAL A 162 3.25 -6.76 -4.13
CA VAL A 162 3.97 -7.81 -4.86
C VAL A 162 4.61 -7.24 -6.12
N VAL A 163 5.67 -7.86 -6.63
CA VAL A 163 6.09 -7.66 -8.03
C VAL A 163 5.03 -8.30 -8.91
N GLY A 164 4.20 -7.46 -9.54
CA GLY A 164 3.00 -7.88 -10.27
C GLY A 164 3.09 -7.69 -11.77
N ASP A 165 3.96 -6.80 -12.24
CA ASP A 165 4.15 -6.55 -13.66
C ASP A 165 5.62 -6.32 -14.04
N VAL A 166 5.87 -6.29 -15.35
CA VAL A 166 7.15 -6.01 -15.98
C VAL A 166 6.97 -4.92 -17.03
N GLY A 167 7.54 -3.75 -16.75
CA GLY A 167 7.45 -2.57 -17.59
C GLY A 167 8.58 -2.48 -18.62
N PRO A 168 8.70 -1.33 -19.31
CA PRO A 168 9.74 -1.09 -20.29
C PRO A 168 11.16 -1.28 -19.74
N SER A 169 12.10 -1.68 -20.61
CA SER A 169 13.49 -1.99 -20.19
C SER A 169 14.37 -0.79 -19.81
N GLY A 170 13.86 0.44 -19.95
CA GLY A 170 14.60 1.70 -19.74
C GLY A 170 13.94 2.70 -18.80
N ILE A 171 12.74 2.39 -18.30
CA ILE A 171 11.95 3.21 -17.38
C ILE A 171 11.76 2.43 -16.07
N ILE A 172 11.68 3.13 -14.94
CA ILE A 172 11.39 2.55 -13.63
C ILE A 172 10.60 3.55 -12.79
N GLY A 173 9.69 3.04 -11.97
CA GLY A 173 8.87 3.90 -11.10
C GLY A 173 7.38 3.68 -11.31
N GLU A 174 6.93 2.49 -11.68
CA GLU A 174 5.50 2.23 -11.89
C GLU A 174 4.92 1.37 -10.75
N ALA A 175 3.67 1.62 -10.38
CA ALA A 175 2.93 0.82 -9.41
C ALA A 175 1.42 0.85 -9.66
N SER A 176 0.70 -0.15 -9.14
CA SER A 176 -0.72 -0.28 -9.38
C SER A 176 -1.55 0.86 -8.79
N TYR A 177 -2.74 1.09 -9.36
CA TYR A 177 -3.77 1.96 -8.80
C TYR A 177 -3.98 1.73 -7.28
N ALA A 178 -4.03 0.47 -6.85
CA ALA A 178 -4.21 0.10 -5.45
C ALA A 178 -3.02 0.55 -4.57
N THR A 179 -1.78 0.37 -5.05
CA THR A 179 -0.57 0.83 -4.34
C THR A 179 -0.59 2.35 -4.16
N ALA A 180 -0.83 3.10 -5.24
CA ALA A 180 -0.87 4.56 -5.18
C ALA A 180 -1.94 5.06 -4.22
N LYS A 181 -3.16 4.50 -4.32
CA LYS A 181 -4.27 4.87 -3.44
C LYS A 181 -3.95 4.63 -1.97
N ALA A 182 -3.33 3.50 -1.64
CA ALA A 182 -3.00 3.17 -0.26
C ALA A 182 -1.90 4.08 0.33
N LEU A 183 -0.96 4.52 -0.52
CA LEU A 183 0.05 5.51 -0.16
C LEU A 183 -0.48 6.95 -0.12
N GLY A 184 -1.74 7.20 -0.48
CA GLY A 184 -2.31 8.55 -0.54
C GLY A 184 -1.87 9.34 -1.78
N ILE A 185 -1.29 8.68 -2.77
CA ILE A 185 -0.95 9.24 -4.07
C ILE A 185 -2.20 9.21 -4.95
N ARG A 186 -2.41 10.22 -5.80
CA ARG A 186 -3.55 10.28 -6.73
C ARG A 186 -3.45 9.10 -7.71
N PRO A 187 -4.36 8.10 -7.67
CA PRO A 187 -4.18 6.86 -8.42
C PRO A 187 -4.75 6.94 -9.85
N ASP A 188 -4.99 8.14 -10.37
CA ASP A 188 -5.59 8.32 -11.68
C ASP A 188 -4.53 8.04 -12.77
N PRO A 189 -4.73 7.08 -13.68
CA PRO A 189 -3.79 6.85 -14.78
C PRO A 189 -3.63 8.08 -15.69
N ARG A 190 -4.59 9.03 -15.66
CA ARG A 190 -4.48 10.31 -16.36
C ARG A 190 -3.89 11.38 -15.43
N GLY A 191 -2.57 11.38 -15.39
CA GLY A 191 -1.74 12.42 -14.74
C GLY A 191 -1.68 12.33 -13.21
N GLY A 192 -2.19 11.24 -12.62
CA GLY A 192 -1.95 10.91 -11.22
C GLY A 192 -0.48 10.58 -10.96
N GLY A 193 -0.22 9.87 -9.88
CA GLY A 193 1.15 9.58 -9.48
C GLY A 193 1.82 10.71 -8.69
N THR A 194 3.14 10.60 -8.56
CA THR A 194 4.01 11.62 -7.94
C THR A 194 5.32 11.68 -8.71
N PRO A 195 5.89 12.87 -8.99
CA PRO A 195 7.09 13.01 -9.82
C PRO A 195 8.39 12.56 -9.11
N SER A 196 8.33 12.28 -7.81
CA SER A 196 9.44 11.73 -7.03
C SER A 196 8.98 11.31 -5.63
N GLY A 197 9.90 10.75 -4.85
CA GLY A 197 9.74 10.57 -3.41
C GLY A 197 9.35 9.16 -2.99
N VAL A 198 9.09 8.28 -3.96
CA VAL A 198 8.76 6.89 -3.69
C VAL A 198 10.01 6.05 -3.63
N THR A 199 10.13 5.25 -2.58
CA THR A 199 11.22 4.29 -2.41
C THR A 199 10.67 2.88 -2.46
N TYR A 200 11.17 2.10 -3.42
CA TYR A 200 10.76 0.72 -3.65
C TYR A 200 11.82 -0.19 -3.04
N ILE A 201 11.45 -1.05 -2.10
CA ILE A 201 12.37 -1.99 -1.44
C ILE A 201 11.85 -3.40 -1.68
N VAL A 202 12.46 -4.13 -2.62
CA VAL A 202 12.06 -5.50 -2.96
C VAL A 202 12.93 -6.48 -2.18
N PHE A 203 12.29 -7.30 -1.34
CA PHE A 203 12.97 -8.31 -0.55
C PHE A 203 13.34 -9.50 -1.44
N LYS A 204 14.63 -9.81 -1.48
CA LYS A 204 15.18 -10.90 -2.31
C LYS A 204 14.66 -12.25 -1.84
N ASP A 205 14.49 -13.17 -2.78
CA ASP A 205 14.11 -14.57 -2.55
C ASP A 205 12.80 -14.74 -1.76
N SER A 206 11.95 -13.70 -1.75
CA SER A 206 10.63 -13.71 -1.14
C SER A 206 9.57 -14.06 -2.18
N ARG A 207 8.50 -14.77 -1.81
CA ARG A 207 7.39 -15.08 -2.72
C ARG A 207 6.07 -15.18 -1.97
N VAL A 208 5.05 -14.50 -2.48
CA VAL A 208 3.65 -14.74 -2.16
C VAL A 208 3.05 -15.67 -3.22
N LYS A 209 2.36 -16.72 -2.76
CA LYS A 209 1.58 -17.62 -3.62
C LYS A 209 0.32 -18.04 -2.85
N PRO A 210 -0.88 -17.79 -3.39
CA PRO A 210 -1.15 -17.19 -4.70
C PRO A 210 -0.86 -15.68 -4.72
N ILE A 211 -0.42 -15.12 -5.85
CA ILE A 211 0.12 -13.75 -5.95
C ILE A 211 -0.91 -12.67 -5.56
N GLU A 212 -2.19 -12.97 -5.77
CA GLU A 212 -3.32 -12.11 -5.43
C GLU A 212 -3.66 -12.06 -3.93
N ASP A 213 -2.99 -12.87 -3.09
CA ASP A 213 -3.19 -12.84 -1.65
C ASP A 213 -2.45 -11.65 -1.03
N HIS A 214 -3.15 -10.51 -1.01
CA HIS A 214 -2.63 -9.30 -0.40
C HIS A 214 -2.37 -9.45 1.11
N GLN A 215 -3.17 -10.22 1.85
CA GLN A 215 -2.92 -10.42 3.29
C GLN A 215 -1.64 -11.22 3.54
N ALA A 216 -1.33 -12.19 2.67
CA ALA A 216 -0.05 -12.88 2.70
C ALA A 216 1.11 -11.93 2.34
N ALA A 217 0.93 -11.01 1.40
CA ALA A 217 1.92 -9.98 1.09
C ALA A 217 2.20 -9.06 2.30
N VAL A 218 1.17 -8.64 3.03
CA VAL A 218 1.32 -7.85 4.27
C VAL A 218 2.04 -8.65 5.34
N THR A 219 1.62 -9.90 5.58
CA THR A 219 2.21 -10.75 6.63
C THR A 219 3.69 -11.03 6.36
N LEU A 220 4.01 -11.40 5.12
CA LEU A 220 5.38 -11.67 4.71
C LEU A 220 6.22 -10.39 4.68
N GLY A 221 5.68 -9.30 4.14
CA GLY A 221 6.33 -7.99 4.06
C GLY A 221 6.67 -7.41 5.42
N GLU A 222 5.75 -7.47 6.39
CA GLU A 222 5.97 -7.03 7.76
C GLU A 222 7.12 -7.80 8.41
N ARG A 223 7.15 -9.14 8.25
CA ARG A 223 8.23 -9.97 8.78
C ARG A 223 9.58 -9.60 8.16
N LEU A 224 9.65 -9.52 6.83
CA LEU A 224 10.88 -9.21 6.10
C LEU A 224 11.36 -7.79 6.38
N ALA A 225 10.45 -6.82 6.50
CA ALA A 225 10.78 -5.45 6.89
C ALA A 225 11.38 -5.39 8.30
N ARG A 226 10.83 -6.12 9.27
CA ARG A 226 11.40 -6.19 10.63
C ARG A 226 12.79 -6.80 10.64
N GLU A 227 12.98 -7.92 9.97
CA GLU A 227 14.29 -8.57 9.82
C GLU A 227 15.28 -7.62 9.13
N PHE A 228 14.81 -6.95 8.07
CA PHE A 228 15.57 -5.98 7.33
C PHE A 228 16.05 -4.89 8.26
N VAL A 229 15.19 -4.15 8.99
CA VAL A 229 15.63 -3.05 9.88
C VAL A 229 16.50 -3.53 11.05
N GLN A 230 16.22 -4.69 11.64
CA GLN A 230 17.01 -5.23 12.77
C GLN A 230 18.46 -5.60 12.40
N GLY A 231 18.71 -5.99 11.15
CA GLY A 231 20.05 -6.35 10.68
C GLY A 231 21.12 -5.24 10.80
N GLU A 232 20.74 -3.98 11.02
CA GLU A 232 21.60 -2.80 11.15
C GLU A 232 21.82 -2.48 12.61
N ALA A 233 20.77 -2.59 13.43
CA ALA A 233 20.89 -2.47 14.88
C ALA A 233 21.92 -3.48 15.44
N ALA A 234 21.94 -4.70 14.90
CA ALA A 234 22.94 -5.72 15.26
C ALA A 234 24.36 -5.38 14.77
N LYS A 235 24.52 -4.69 13.64
CA LYS A 235 25.83 -4.24 13.12
C LYS A 235 26.36 -3.03 13.88
N SER A 236 25.49 -2.05 14.18
CA SER A 236 25.82 -0.85 14.96
C SER A 236 26.30 -1.19 16.37
N ARG A 237 25.73 -2.24 16.99
CA ARG A 237 26.17 -2.75 18.31
C ARG A 237 27.50 -3.51 18.30
N LYS A 238 27.92 -4.07 17.16
CA LYS A 238 29.21 -4.80 17.04
C LYS A 238 30.38 -3.89 16.63
N GLY A 239 30.10 -2.67 16.17
CA GLY A 239 31.11 -1.69 15.75
C GLY A 239 31.39 -0.57 16.77
N ARG A 240 30.80 -0.64 17.96
CA ARG A 240 31.19 0.15 19.15
C ARG A 240 31.99 -0.75 20.09
#